data_AF-A0A0S8K5C2-F1
#
_entry.id   AF-A0A0S8K5C2-F1
#
_cell.length_a   1.000
_cell.length_b   1.000
_cell.length_c   1.000
_cell.angle_alpha   90.00
_cell.angle_beta   90.00
_cell.angle_gamma   90.00
#
_symmetry.space_group_name_H-M   'P 1'
#
loop_
_entity.id
_entity.type
_entity.pdbx_description
1 polymer ?
#
loop_
_entity_poly.entity_id
_entity_poly.type
_entity_poly.pdbx_seq_one_letter_code
_entity_poly.pdbx_strand_id
1 'polypeptide(L)'
;MSTLAEAVQTALVGGELPCASAFAIARQLGVEPLRVGQQADALGVRLGKCQLGLFGYGPKVEGRHRRVKPMQDVPPALAAAIRAALDEDGRLSCVAAWRIAEELAMARQEVSDAAEGLGVRIVKCQLGAF
;
A
#
# COMPACT_ATOMS: atom_id res chain seq x y z
N MET A 1 -10.83 2.06 -26.71
CA MET A 1 -10.89 1.88 -25.24
C MET A 1 -9.75 0.94 -24.89
N SER A 2 -8.79 1.36 -24.06
CA SER A 2 -7.71 0.46 -23.65
C SER A 2 -8.26 -0.60 -22.68
N THR A 3 -7.83 -1.84 -22.86
CA THR A 3 -8.17 -2.92 -21.93
C THR A 3 -7.42 -2.75 -20.61
N LEU A 4 -7.89 -3.40 -19.54
CA LEU A 4 -7.19 -3.38 -18.26
C LEU A 4 -5.75 -3.94 -18.38
N ALA A 5 -5.56 -4.97 -19.21
CA ALA A 5 -4.25 -5.57 -19.45
C ALA A 5 -3.29 -4.59 -20.15
N GLU A 6 -3.76 -3.89 -21.18
CA GLU A 6 -2.99 -2.83 -21.85
C GLU A 6 -2.64 -1.69 -20.89
N ALA A 7 -3.60 -1.24 -20.10
CA ALA A 7 -3.38 -0.19 -19.12
C ALA A 7 -2.28 -0.58 -18.11
N VAL A 8 -2.30 -1.82 -17.60
CA VAL A 8 -1.24 -2.35 -16.72
C VAL A 8 0.12 -2.36 -17.42
N GLN A 9 0.23 -2.88 -18.64
CA GLN A 9 1.51 -2.96 -19.36
C GLN A 9 2.10 -1.59 -19.69
N THR A 10 1.26 -0.61 -20.03
CA THR A 10 1.74 0.75 -20.33
C THR A 10 2.19 1.53 -19.09
N ALA A 11 1.72 1.14 -17.90
CA ALA A 11 2.00 1.83 -16.65
C ALA A 11 3.22 1.29 -15.90
N LEU A 12 3.94 0.32 -16.48
CA LEU A 12 5.10 -0.30 -15.85
C LEU A 12 6.28 0.68 -15.80
N VAL A 13 6.99 0.65 -14.67
CA VAL A 13 8.23 1.41 -14.47
C VAL A 13 9.31 0.42 -14.06
N GLY A 14 10.31 0.23 -14.93
CA GLY A 14 11.36 -0.77 -14.70
C GLY A 14 10.83 -2.20 -14.61
N GLY A 15 9.73 -2.51 -15.31
CA GLY A 15 9.12 -3.85 -15.32
C GLY A 15 8.20 -4.16 -14.13
N GLU A 16 8.01 -3.23 -13.20
CA GLU A 16 7.08 -3.36 -12.08
C GLU A 16 5.92 -2.38 -12.22
N LEU A 17 4.77 -2.69 -11.60
CA LEU A 17 3.62 -1.79 -11.53
C LEU A 17 3.64 -1.01 -10.21
N PRO A 18 3.95 0.30 -10.21
CA PRO A 18 3.90 1.11 -9.00
C PRO A 18 2.48 1.14 -8.42
N CYS A 19 2.37 1.06 -7.09
CA CYS A 19 1.07 1.13 -6.40
C CYS A 19 0.27 2.37 -6.82
N ALA A 20 0.89 3.54 -6.92
CA ALA A 20 0.21 4.76 -7.38
C ALA A 20 -0.39 4.60 -8.80
N SER A 21 0.37 4.02 -9.73
CA SER A 21 -0.09 3.76 -11.10
C SER A 21 -1.26 2.77 -11.14
N ALA A 22 -1.22 1.71 -10.33
CA ALA A 22 -2.31 0.73 -10.25
C ALA A 22 -3.64 1.37 -9.80
N PHE A 23 -3.60 2.27 -8.81
CA PHE A 23 -4.79 3.00 -8.37
C PHE A 23 -5.25 4.04 -9.38
N ALA A 24 -4.34 4.66 -10.13
CA ALA A 24 -4.70 5.56 -11.23
C ALA A 24 -5.48 4.81 -12.32
N ILE A 25 -5.02 3.60 -12.69
CA ILE A 25 -5.73 2.71 -13.63
C ILE A 25 -7.12 2.35 -13.10
N ALA A 26 -7.21 1.93 -11.84
CA ALA A 26 -8.48 1.57 -11.20
C ALA A 26 -9.51 2.71 -11.30
N ARG A 27 -9.07 3.95 -10.99
CA ARG A 27 -9.90 5.15 -11.10
C ARG A 27 -10.29 5.47 -12.55
N GLN A 28 -9.35 5.39 -13.48
CA GLN A 28 -9.57 5.72 -14.89
C GLN A 28 -10.57 4.76 -15.55
N LEU A 29 -10.49 3.47 -15.21
CA LEU A 29 -11.33 2.43 -15.81
C LEU A 29 -12.59 2.11 -15.00
N GLY A 30 -12.75 2.70 -13.81
CA GLY A 30 -13.90 2.46 -12.94
C GLY A 30 -13.96 1.03 -12.38
N VAL A 31 -12.81 0.39 -12.14
CA VAL A 31 -12.72 -0.96 -11.58
C VAL A 31 -12.13 -0.93 -10.17
N GLU A 32 -12.35 -2.00 -9.41
CA GLU A 32 -11.74 -2.11 -8.08
C GLU A 32 -10.21 -2.25 -8.17
N PRO A 33 -9.45 -1.64 -7.22
CA PRO A 33 -7.99 -1.79 -7.18
C PRO A 33 -7.52 -3.26 -7.13
N LEU A 34 -8.26 -4.12 -6.43
CA LEU A 34 -7.95 -5.55 -6.37
C LEU A 34 -7.96 -6.18 -7.77
N ARG A 35 -8.85 -5.73 -8.66
CA ARG A 35 -8.92 -6.25 -10.03
C ARG A 35 -7.68 -5.87 -10.84
N VAL A 36 -7.11 -4.69 -10.60
CA VAL A 36 -5.84 -4.26 -11.22
C VAL A 36 -4.69 -5.13 -10.73
N GLY A 37 -4.64 -5.43 -9.43
CA GLY A 37 -3.66 -6.35 -8.84
C GLY A 37 -3.73 -7.75 -9.44
N GLN A 38 -4.92 -8.34 -9.51
CA GLN A 38 -5.15 -9.63 -10.15
C GLN A 38 -4.73 -9.64 -11.62
N GLN A 39 -4.96 -8.54 -12.35
CA GLN A 39 -4.50 -8.44 -13.74
C GLN A 39 -2.98 -8.39 -13.83
N ALA A 40 -2.30 -7.69 -12.91
CA ALA A 40 -0.84 -7.67 -12.85
C ALA A 40 -0.28 -9.08 -12.60
N ASP A 41 -0.85 -9.82 -11.64
CA ASP A 41 -0.47 -11.22 -11.38
C ASP A 41 -0.67 -12.11 -12.61
N ALA A 42 -1.81 -11.98 -13.30
CA ALA A 42 -2.11 -12.73 -14.53
C ALA A 42 -1.13 -12.42 -15.67
N LEU A 43 -0.53 -11.23 -15.68
CA LEU A 43 0.50 -10.81 -16.63
C LEU A 43 1.93 -11.13 -16.16
N GLY A 44 2.09 -11.73 -14.97
CA GLY A 44 3.41 -11.97 -14.38
C GLY A 44 4.15 -10.70 -13.96
N VAL A 45 3.42 -9.58 -13.79
CA VAL A 45 3.96 -8.29 -13.40
C VAL A 45 3.96 -8.15 -11.88
N ARG A 46 5.11 -7.80 -11.31
CA ARG A 46 5.20 -7.52 -9.87
C ARG A 46 4.70 -6.13 -9.53
N LEU A 47 4.05 -6.02 -8.38
CA LEU A 47 3.75 -4.72 -7.76
C LEU A 47 5.03 -4.11 -7.16
N GLY A 48 5.17 -2.79 -7.29
CA GLY A 48 6.31 -2.02 -6.79
C GLY A 48 5.88 -0.73 -6.09
N LYS A 49 6.84 -0.03 -5.48
CA LYS A 49 6.68 1.32 -4.89
C LYS A 49 5.39 1.47 -4.05
N CYS A 50 5.20 0.59 -3.07
CA CYS A 50 4.02 0.60 -2.20
C CYS A 50 3.85 1.98 -1.54
N GLN A 51 2.69 2.62 -1.65
CA GLN A 51 2.48 3.97 -1.09
C GLN A 51 2.50 4.03 0.45
N LEU A 52 2.36 2.88 1.11
CA LEU A 52 2.56 2.71 2.55
C LEU A 52 4.03 2.44 2.93
N GLY A 53 4.94 2.29 1.96
CA GLY A 53 6.36 2.04 2.20
C GLY A 53 6.75 0.57 2.46
N LEU A 54 5.81 -0.37 2.39
CA LEU A 54 6.01 -1.75 2.89
C LEU A 54 6.83 -2.66 1.96
N PHE A 55 6.86 -2.38 0.65
CA PHE A 55 7.62 -3.17 -0.33
C PHE A 55 7.90 -2.36 -1.62
N GLY A 56 8.72 -2.93 -2.51
CA GLY A 56 8.92 -2.44 -3.88
C GLY A 56 9.92 -1.28 -4.01
N TYR A 57 10.87 -1.17 -3.07
CA TYR A 57 11.89 -0.11 -3.06
C TYR A 57 13.33 -0.56 -3.31
N GLY A 58 13.59 -1.87 -3.37
CA GLY A 58 14.93 -2.42 -3.60
C GLY A 58 15.03 -3.90 -3.26
N PRO A 59 16.24 -4.48 -3.32
CA PRO A 59 16.47 -5.90 -3.06
C PRO A 59 16.11 -6.29 -1.62
N LYS A 60 15.36 -7.40 -1.47
CA LYS A 60 14.98 -7.94 -0.14
C LYS A 60 16.20 -8.47 0.62
N VAL A 61 17.15 -9.08 -0.09
CA VAL A 61 18.40 -9.64 0.48
C VAL A 61 19.28 -8.58 1.16
N GLU A 62 19.20 -7.33 0.70
CA GLU A 62 19.92 -6.19 1.28
C GLU A 62 19.09 -5.43 2.32
N GLY A 63 17.88 -5.90 2.64
CA GLY A 63 16.96 -5.20 3.54
C GLY A 63 16.33 -3.93 2.96
N ARG A 64 16.60 -3.58 1.70
CA ARG A 64 16.18 -2.32 1.05
C ARG A 64 14.79 -2.36 0.41
N HIS A 65 14.06 -3.46 0.58
CA HIS A 65 12.75 -3.66 -0.03
C HIS A 65 11.64 -2.77 0.54
N ARG A 66 11.76 -2.37 1.82
CA ARG A 66 10.80 -1.50 2.54
C ARG A 66 11.45 -0.18 2.93
N ARG A 67 10.64 0.88 3.01
CA ARG A 67 11.05 2.22 3.48
C ARG A 67 10.54 2.56 4.88
N VAL A 68 9.56 1.81 5.36
CA VAL A 68 8.96 2.01 6.68
C VAL A 68 10.02 1.84 7.77
N LYS A 69 10.00 2.76 8.74
CA LYS A 69 10.85 2.73 9.94
C LYS A 69 9.96 2.90 11.18
N PRO A 70 10.21 2.17 12.27
CA PRO A 70 9.45 2.35 13.50
C PRO A 70 9.52 3.80 13.99
N MET A 71 8.37 4.44 14.14
CA MET A 71 8.25 5.76 14.75
C MET A 71 8.45 5.65 16.27
N GLN A 72 9.41 6.40 16.82
CA GLN A 72 9.72 6.35 18.26
C GLN A 72 8.62 7.02 19.10
N ASP A 73 8.21 8.22 18.69
CA ASP A 73 7.20 9.02 19.40
C ASP A 73 5.94 9.13 18.55
N VAL A 74 5.02 8.17 18.70
CA VAL A 74 3.76 8.17 17.95
C VAL A 74 2.79 9.21 18.55
N PRO A 75 2.32 10.21 17.78
CA PRO A 75 1.38 11.21 18.28
C PRO A 75 0.11 10.56 18.85
N PRO A 76 -0.41 11.02 20.01
CA PRO A 76 -1.57 10.40 20.66
C PRO A 76 -2.80 10.27 19.76
N ALA A 77 -3.08 11.28 18.93
CA ALA A 77 -4.19 11.27 17.98
C ALA A 77 -4.03 10.17 16.92
N LEU A 78 -2.82 9.99 16.38
CA LEU A 78 -2.52 8.94 15.41
C LEU A 78 -2.58 7.55 16.04
N ALA A 79 -2.05 7.38 17.26
CA ALA A 79 -2.13 6.12 17.98
C ALA A 79 -3.57 5.73 18.29
N ALA A 80 -4.42 6.69 18.68
CA ALA A 80 -5.84 6.46 18.90
C ALA A 80 -6.56 6.05 17.60
N ALA A 81 -6.32 6.76 16.50
CA ALA A 81 -6.90 6.45 15.19
C ALA A 81 -6.50 5.04 14.70
N ILE A 82 -5.22 4.67 14.84
CA ILE A 82 -4.74 3.32 14.48
C ILE A 82 -5.43 2.25 15.32
N ARG A 83 -5.46 2.42 16.65
CA ARG A 83 -6.09 1.44 17.57
C ARG A 83 -7.58 1.27 17.30
N ALA A 84 -8.29 2.36 16.98
CA ALA A 84 -9.71 2.32 16.66
C ALA A 84 -10.02 1.63 15.32
N ALA A 85 -9.04 1.54 14.42
CA ALA A 85 -9.19 0.97 13.09
C ALA A 85 -8.68 -0.48 12.96
N LEU A 86 -8.22 -1.09 14.07
CA LEU A 86 -7.76 -2.48 14.07
C LEU A 86 -8.94 -3.44 13.90
N ASP A 87 -8.69 -4.56 13.22
CA ASP A 87 -9.61 -5.69 13.24
C ASP A 87 -9.52 -6.48 14.55
N GLU A 88 -10.37 -7.52 14.67
CA GLU A 88 -10.46 -8.38 15.86
C GLU A 88 -9.13 -9.07 16.20
N ASP A 89 -8.23 -9.23 15.22
CA ASP A 89 -6.88 -9.81 15.38
C ASP A 89 -5.82 -8.75 15.74
N GLY A 90 -6.20 -7.48 15.92
CA GLY A 90 -5.28 -6.38 16.20
C GLY A 90 -4.47 -5.94 14.98
N ARG A 91 -4.96 -6.16 13.76
CA ARG A 91 -4.25 -5.83 12.51
C ARG A 91 -4.88 -4.65 11.80
N LEU A 92 -4.07 -3.87 11.08
CA LEU A 92 -4.51 -2.69 10.34
C LEU A 92 -4.59 -3.00 8.84
N SER A 93 -5.72 -2.76 8.19
CA SER A 93 -5.80 -2.95 6.73
C SER A 93 -5.14 -1.79 5.96
N CYS A 94 -4.66 -2.05 4.73
CA CYS A 94 -4.12 -1.00 3.85
C CYS A 94 -5.12 0.15 3.61
N VAL A 95 -6.40 -0.17 3.44
CA VAL A 95 -7.46 0.84 3.25
C VAL A 95 -7.69 1.66 4.53
N ALA A 96 -7.66 1.04 5.71
CA ALA A 96 -7.78 1.75 6.98
C ALA A 96 -6.60 2.71 7.20
N ALA A 97 -5.37 2.26 6.91
CA ALA A 97 -4.19 3.12 7.00
C ALA A 97 -4.29 4.35 6.07
N TRP A 98 -4.84 4.19 4.86
CA TRP A 98 -5.06 5.32 3.95
C TRP A 98 -6.09 6.31 4.48
N ARG A 99 -7.21 5.81 5.04
CA ARG A 99 -8.24 6.67 5.63
C ARG A 99 -7.69 7.51 6.78
N ILE A 100 -6.92 6.89 7.69
CA ILE A 100 -6.26 7.60 8.79
C ILE A 100 -5.33 8.69 8.25
N ALA A 101 -4.54 8.37 7.21
CA ALA A 101 -3.64 9.34 6.59
C ALA A 101 -4.40 10.55 6.02
N GLU A 102 -5.53 10.30 5.37
CA GLU A 102 -6.39 11.34 4.79
C GLU A 102 -7.09 12.17 5.87
N GLU A 103 -7.65 11.54 6.90
CA GLU A 103 -8.33 12.20 8.03
C GLU A 103 -7.40 13.09 8.85
N LEU A 104 -6.15 12.67 9.03
CA LEU A 104 -5.14 13.42 9.78
C LEU A 104 -4.23 14.28 8.89
N ALA A 105 -4.53 14.36 7.58
CA ALA A 105 -3.77 15.13 6.58
C ALA A 105 -2.25 14.86 6.62
N MET A 106 -1.87 13.58 6.71
CA MET A 106 -0.47 13.13 6.80
C MET A 106 -0.09 12.18 5.66
N ALA A 107 1.20 11.92 5.49
CA ALA A 107 1.65 10.99 4.47
C ALA A 107 1.26 9.54 4.85
N ARG A 108 0.81 8.78 3.85
CA ARG A 108 0.46 7.35 4.01
C ARG A 108 1.60 6.54 4.65
N GLN A 109 2.86 6.85 4.33
CA GLN A 109 4.01 6.18 4.93
C GLN A 109 4.14 6.48 6.44
N GLU A 110 3.80 7.69 6.89
CA GLU A 110 3.88 8.05 8.32
C GLU A 110 2.91 7.22 9.17
N VAL A 111 1.73 6.89 8.64
CA VAL A 111 0.80 5.94 9.30
C VAL A 111 1.41 4.55 9.43
N SER A 112 2.14 4.07 8.41
CA SER A 112 2.86 2.80 8.50
C SER A 112 4.03 2.84 9.48
N ASP A 113 4.77 3.95 9.53
CA ASP A 113 5.87 4.16 10.47
C ASP A 113 5.35 4.14 11.91
N ALA A 114 4.20 4.77 12.15
CA ALA A 114 3.48 4.71 13.42
C ALA A 114 2.94 3.31 13.75
N ALA A 115 2.34 2.61 12.78
CA ALA A 115 1.90 1.24 12.98
C ALA A 115 3.07 0.31 13.37
N GLU A 116 4.22 0.44 12.70
CA GLU A 116 5.43 -0.30 13.04
C GLU A 116 5.94 0.07 14.45
N GLY A 117 5.94 1.35 14.82
CA GLY A 117 6.31 1.82 16.16
C GLY A 117 5.39 1.30 17.27
N LEU A 118 4.12 1.08 16.96
CA LEU A 118 3.13 0.49 17.87
C LEU A 118 3.12 -1.04 17.87
N GLY A 119 3.96 -1.70 17.06
CA GLY A 119 3.94 -3.16 16.89
C GLY A 119 2.71 -3.69 16.16
N VAL A 120 1.99 -2.84 15.43
CA VAL A 120 0.79 -3.18 14.66
C VAL A 120 1.18 -3.64 13.26
N ARG A 121 0.69 -4.81 12.85
CA ARG A 121 0.92 -5.33 11.50
C ARG A 121 -0.11 -4.79 10.51
N ILE A 122 0.38 -4.30 9.37
CA ILE A 122 -0.48 -3.96 8.22
C ILE A 122 -0.75 -5.21 7.37
N VAL A 123 -2.01 -5.43 7.01
CA VAL A 123 -2.52 -6.57 6.23
C VAL A 123 -3.49 -6.14 5.13
N LYS A 124 -4.01 -7.08 4.33
CA LYS A 124 -5.08 -6.87 3.34
C LYS A 124 -4.72 -5.74 2.39
N CYS A 125 -3.66 -5.92 1.62
CA CYS A 125 -3.28 -4.97 0.58
C CYS A 125 -4.45 -4.78 -0.39
N GLN A 126 -4.83 -3.53 -0.67
CA GLN A 126 -5.91 -3.20 -1.61
C GLN A 126 -5.66 -3.70 -3.05
N LEU A 127 -4.40 -3.99 -3.41
CA LEU A 127 -4.00 -4.57 -4.69
C LEU A 127 -3.69 -6.08 -4.59
N GLY A 128 -3.89 -6.72 -3.43
CA GLY A 128 -3.68 -8.16 -3.26
C GLY A 128 -2.23 -8.62 -3.04
N ALA A 129 -1.29 -7.74 -2.72
CA ALA A 129 0.12 -8.12 -2.51
C ALA A 129 0.38 -9.04 -1.28
N PHE A 130 -0.47 -8.95 -0.26
CA PHE A 130 -0.43 -9.73 1.00
C PHE A 130 -1.73 -9.55 1.80
#